data_AF-A0A822ATS2-F1
#
_entry.id   AF-A0A822ATS2-F1
#
_cell.length_a   1.000
_cell.length_b   1.000
_cell.length_c   1.000
_cell.angle_alpha   90.00
_cell.angle_beta   90.00
_cell.angle_gamma   90.00
#
_symmetry.space_group_name_H-M   'P 1'
#
loop_
_entity.id
_entity.type
_entity.pdbx_description
1 polymer ?
#
loop_
_entity_poly.entity_id
_entity_poly.type
_entity_poly.pdbx_seq_one_letter_code
_entity_poly.pdbx_strand_id
1 'polypeptide(L)'
;WCPPEDDLSTTMPLQEALTFTIFIKNFIEFPVFDVKHKNMVDNLKKPCIFHPKYHEDCPMFSIDYIMNEAEKNIKERNLMLQYGGIIRIKIDWDCNLDRNIKLCKPEYSFARLDVPFHEKPFSKGFNFRYASHWKYKQKHVRTLTKAYGLRLVISISGKAGKFNFIKLTLNTGSLVGLFGLATFVCNIVLLHVSKNARTYRNFVFEIVHLRTRASSTVAVPKHFAQTNVNVHSNCDSNIEAESSHGMPDGRPASPGKTVTIGEVTFINPIQSTC
;
A
#
# COMPACT_ATOMS: atom_id res chain seq x y z
N TRP A 1 10.91 40.52 24.48
CA TRP A 1 10.98 41.15 23.15
C TRP A 1 9.85 42.15 23.07
N CYS A 2 10.17 43.44 23.01
CA CYS A 2 9.19 44.52 23.01
C CYS A 2 9.45 45.46 21.83
N PRO A 3 8.41 46.00 21.18
CA PRO A 3 6.97 45.80 21.46
C PRO A 3 6.48 44.37 21.10
N PRO A 4 5.31 43.95 21.64
CA PRO A 4 4.66 42.72 21.21
C PRO A 4 4.20 42.82 19.74
N GLU A 5 4.01 41.67 19.10
CA GLU A 5 3.45 41.57 17.75
C GLU A 5 1.98 41.99 17.73
N ASP A 6 1.58 42.72 16.69
CA ASP A 6 0.18 42.99 16.37
C ASP A 6 -0.33 41.94 15.37
N ASP A 7 -1.24 41.07 15.82
CA ASP A 7 -1.77 39.96 15.01
C ASP A 7 -3.10 40.31 14.32
N LEU A 8 -3.52 41.59 14.35
CA LEU A 8 -4.76 42.06 13.73
C LEU A 8 -4.60 42.48 12.27
N SER A 9 -3.37 42.69 11.79
CA SER A 9 -3.12 43.14 10.42
C SER A 9 -3.19 41.98 9.42
N THR A 10 -4.15 42.05 8.49
CA THR A 10 -4.22 41.12 7.35
C THR A 10 -3.31 41.60 6.23
N THR A 11 -2.29 40.82 5.88
CA THR A 11 -1.40 41.10 4.74
C THR A 11 -1.99 40.61 3.42
N MET A 12 -1.73 41.33 2.33
CA MET A 12 -2.09 40.88 0.98
C MET A 12 -1.23 39.66 0.59
N PRO A 13 -1.81 38.66 -0.11
CA PRO A 13 -1.05 37.53 -0.62
C PRO A 13 -0.08 37.96 -1.72
N LEU A 14 1.05 37.26 -1.84
CA LEU A 14 2.01 37.45 -2.94
C LEU A 14 1.47 36.75 -4.20
N GLN A 15 0.85 37.51 -5.10
CA GLN A 15 0.20 36.95 -6.28
C GLN A 15 1.20 36.31 -7.25
N GLU A 16 2.42 36.85 -7.32
CA GLU A 16 3.51 36.36 -8.17
C GLU A 16 3.91 34.91 -7.81
N ALA A 17 3.63 34.47 -6.58
CA ALA A 17 3.93 33.11 -6.14
C ALA A 17 3.24 32.03 -7.00
N LEU A 18 2.11 32.35 -7.64
CA LEU A 18 1.41 31.43 -8.57
C LEU A 18 2.22 31.13 -9.84
N THR A 19 3.16 32.01 -10.20
CA THR A 19 4.03 31.82 -11.38
C THR A 19 5.26 30.97 -11.08
N PHE A 20 5.51 30.67 -9.80
CA PHE A 20 6.65 29.85 -9.41
C PHE A 20 6.49 28.41 -9.88
N THR A 21 7.64 27.77 -10.12
CA THR A 21 7.69 26.37 -10.54
C THR A 21 8.42 25.53 -9.52
N ILE A 22 7.98 24.29 -9.37
CA ILE A 22 8.58 23.28 -8.52
C ILE A 22 9.13 22.18 -9.39
N PHE A 23 10.41 21.91 -9.24
CA PHE A 23 11.04 20.75 -9.83
C PHE A 23 11.07 19.60 -8.81
N ILE A 24 10.41 18.50 -9.15
CA ILE A 24 10.33 17.32 -8.29
C ILE A 24 11.31 16.27 -8.79
N LYS A 25 12.31 15.95 -7.96
CA LYS A 25 13.31 14.92 -8.26
C LYS A 25 13.00 13.68 -7.42
N ASN A 26 12.54 12.62 -8.06
CA ASN A 26 12.15 11.40 -7.37
C ASN A 26 12.94 10.18 -7.86
N PHE A 27 13.54 9.47 -6.92
CA PHE A 27 14.19 8.18 -7.13
C PHE A 27 13.46 7.12 -6.33
N ILE A 28 13.18 6.00 -7.00
CA ILE A 28 12.53 4.83 -6.40
C ILE A 28 13.42 3.60 -6.54
N GLU A 29 13.33 2.72 -5.55
CA GLU A 29 13.95 1.41 -5.59
C GLU A 29 12.93 0.37 -5.14
N PHE A 30 12.79 -0.69 -5.93
CA PHE A 30 12.07 -1.90 -5.56
C PHE A 30 13.08 -2.96 -5.10
N PRO A 31 13.42 -3.04 -3.80
CA PRO A 31 14.57 -3.81 -3.34
C PRO A 31 14.41 -5.31 -3.56
N VAL A 32 13.17 -5.80 -3.47
CA VAL A 32 12.81 -7.21 -3.73
C VAL A 32 13.19 -7.65 -5.16
N PHE A 33 13.22 -6.72 -6.10
CA PHE A 33 13.51 -7.00 -7.51
C PHE A 33 14.87 -6.44 -7.98
N ASP A 34 15.60 -5.74 -7.10
CA ASP A 34 16.84 -5.01 -7.41
C ASP A 34 16.69 -4.05 -8.61
N VAL A 35 15.58 -3.30 -8.63
CA VAL A 35 15.28 -2.34 -9.70
C VAL A 35 15.25 -0.93 -9.13
N LYS A 36 16.10 -0.06 -9.69
CA LYS A 36 16.14 1.38 -9.41
C LYS A 36 15.57 2.15 -10.59
N HIS A 37 14.77 3.16 -10.30
CA HIS A 37 14.18 4.01 -11.34
C HIS A 37 14.02 5.47 -10.86
N LYS A 38 13.76 6.38 -11.79
CA LYS A 38 13.65 7.83 -11.54
C LYS A 38 12.54 8.42 -12.39
N ASN A 39 11.92 9.50 -11.92
CA ASN A 39 10.85 10.18 -12.67
C ASN A 39 11.33 10.99 -13.89
N MET A 40 12.65 11.15 -14.07
CA MET A 40 13.23 11.95 -15.14
C MET A 40 13.51 11.11 -16.40
N VAL A 41 12.99 11.58 -17.54
CA VAL A 41 13.30 11.02 -18.86
C VAL A 41 14.58 11.65 -19.42
N ASP A 42 15.48 10.84 -19.98
CA ASP A 42 16.80 11.31 -20.42
C ASP A 42 16.77 12.28 -21.62
N ASN A 43 15.69 12.28 -22.43
CA ASN A 43 15.54 13.11 -23.64
C ASN A 43 14.61 14.33 -23.46
N LEU A 44 14.43 14.81 -22.23
CA LEU A 44 13.52 15.92 -21.97
C LEU A 44 14.08 17.25 -22.51
N LYS A 45 13.41 17.86 -23.50
CA LYS A 45 13.73 19.21 -23.98
C LYS A 45 13.39 20.22 -22.89
N LYS A 46 14.40 20.97 -22.41
CA LYS A 46 14.22 22.05 -21.43
C LYS A 46 14.06 23.39 -22.16
N PRO A 47 13.22 24.33 -21.66
CA PRO A 47 12.34 24.21 -20.49
C PRO A 47 11.05 23.45 -20.80
N CYS A 48 10.50 22.72 -19.82
CA CYS A 48 9.18 22.10 -19.91
C CYS A 48 8.34 22.48 -18.68
N ILE A 49 7.02 22.47 -18.83
CA ILE A 49 6.07 22.58 -17.73
C ILE A 49 5.10 21.40 -17.86
N PHE A 50 4.82 20.74 -16.75
CA PHE A 50 3.91 19.61 -16.69
C PHE A 50 2.53 19.97 -17.26
N HIS A 51 2.02 19.10 -18.11
CA HIS A 51 0.64 19.15 -18.56
C HIS A 51 0.13 17.72 -18.77
N PRO A 52 -1.05 17.36 -18.25
CA PRO A 52 -1.54 15.97 -18.25
C PRO A 52 -1.73 15.36 -19.64
N LYS A 53 -1.81 16.18 -20.70
CA LYS A 53 -1.98 15.72 -22.09
C LYS A 53 -0.79 15.96 -23.01
N TYR A 54 -0.02 17.02 -22.78
CA TYR A 54 1.02 17.46 -23.73
C TYR A 54 2.42 17.13 -23.22
N HIS A 55 2.62 17.15 -21.90
CA HIS A 55 3.93 17.01 -21.25
C HIS A 55 3.78 16.21 -19.94
N GLU A 56 3.26 14.99 -20.05
CA GLU A 56 3.05 14.08 -18.90
C GLU A 56 4.36 13.71 -18.17
N ASP A 57 5.47 13.65 -18.91
CA ASP A 57 6.78 13.23 -18.40
C ASP A 57 7.58 14.40 -17.78
N CYS A 58 7.04 15.61 -17.77
CA CYS A 58 7.78 16.78 -17.27
C CYS A 58 7.65 16.90 -15.75
N PRO A 59 8.73 16.86 -14.96
CA PRO A 59 8.68 16.93 -13.50
C PRO A 59 8.66 18.38 -12.94
N MET A 60 8.34 19.38 -13.77
CA MET A 60 8.26 20.79 -13.40
C MET A 60 6.80 21.24 -13.32
N PHE A 61 6.33 21.63 -12.15
CA PHE A 61 4.93 21.98 -11.91
C PHE A 61 4.79 23.45 -11.51
N SER A 62 3.85 24.17 -12.12
CA SER A 62 3.48 25.51 -11.66
C SER A 62 2.69 25.43 -10.36
N ILE A 63 2.90 26.37 -9.43
CA ILE A 63 2.09 26.49 -8.21
C ILE A 63 0.61 26.66 -8.57
N ASP A 64 0.30 27.47 -9.59
CA ASP A 64 -1.08 27.64 -10.05
C ASP A 64 -1.74 26.32 -10.43
N TYR A 65 -1.04 25.47 -11.19
CA TYR A 65 -1.53 24.15 -11.57
C TYR A 65 -1.77 23.26 -10.34
N ILE A 66 -0.82 23.23 -9.40
CA ILE A 66 -0.94 22.44 -8.16
C ILE A 66 -2.16 22.88 -7.35
N MET A 67 -2.37 24.19 -7.19
CA MET A 67 -3.50 24.72 -6.44
C MET A 67 -4.83 24.44 -7.12
N ASN A 68 -4.91 24.62 -8.44
CA ASN A 68 -6.10 24.35 -9.25
C ASN A 68 -6.47 22.86 -9.26
N GLU A 69 -5.49 21.95 -9.13
CA GLU A 69 -5.76 20.53 -8.96
C GLU A 69 -6.14 20.14 -7.53
N ALA A 70 -5.50 20.74 -6.53
CA ALA A 70 -5.74 20.42 -5.12
C ALA A 70 -7.09 20.91 -4.59
N GLU A 71 -7.58 22.05 -5.07
CA GLU A 71 -8.84 22.68 -4.64
C GLU A 71 -9.55 23.31 -5.84
N LYS A 72 -10.75 22.84 -6.18
CA LYS A 72 -11.49 23.32 -7.35
C LYS A 72 -12.25 24.61 -7.06
N ASN A 73 -12.56 24.91 -5.79
CA ASN A 73 -13.27 26.13 -5.40
C ASN A 73 -12.33 27.36 -5.37
N ILE A 74 -12.64 28.35 -6.22
CA ILE A 74 -11.86 29.59 -6.37
C ILE A 74 -11.75 30.35 -5.03
N LYS A 75 -12.83 30.41 -4.24
CA LYS A 75 -12.84 31.14 -2.96
C LYS A 75 -11.89 30.51 -1.96
N GLU A 76 -11.93 29.18 -1.85
CA GLU A 76 -11.04 28.42 -0.97
C GLU A 76 -9.58 28.57 -1.40
N ARG A 77 -9.27 28.51 -2.70
CA ARG A 77 -7.91 28.76 -3.21
C ARG A 77 -7.37 30.14 -2.85
N ASN A 78 -8.19 31.19 -2.99
CA ASN A 78 -7.78 32.55 -2.63
C ASN A 78 -7.50 32.67 -1.13
N LEU A 79 -8.30 31.99 -0.29
CA LEU A 79 -8.05 31.94 1.14
C LEU A 79 -6.78 31.13 1.48
N MET A 80 -6.48 30.06 0.75
CA MET A 80 -5.22 29.32 0.90
C MET A 80 -4.00 30.17 0.54
N LEU A 81 -4.09 31.05 -0.46
CA LEU A 81 -3.02 32.02 -0.77
C LEU A 81 -2.83 33.05 0.35
N GLN A 82 -3.93 33.48 0.98
CA GLN A 82 -3.89 34.51 2.01
C GLN A 82 -3.45 33.97 3.38
N TYR A 83 -4.01 32.84 3.81
CA TYR A 83 -3.83 32.29 5.16
C TYR A 83 -2.95 31.04 5.19
N GLY A 84 -2.45 30.61 4.02
CA GLY A 84 -1.72 29.36 3.87
C GLY A 84 -2.63 28.14 3.84
N GLY A 85 -2.06 27.01 3.46
CA GLY A 85 -2.77 25.73 3.35
C GLY A 85 -1.80 24.58 3.23
N ILE A 86 -2.30 23.34 3.32
CA ILE A 86 -1.46 22.15 3.22
C ILE A 86 -1.93 21.34 2.02
N ILE A 87 -1.02 21.13 1.05
CA ILE A 87 -1.32 20.37 -0.17
C ILE A 87 -0.47 19.11 -0.17
N ARG A 88 -1.11 17.96 -0.39
CA ARG A 88 -0.44 16.70 -0.70
C ARG A 88 -0.17 16.59 -2.18
N ILE A 89 1.07 16.31 -2.53
CA ILE A 89 1.48 15.87 -3.86
C ILE A 89 1.73 14.37 -3.74
N LYS A 90 0.84 13.54 -4.29
CA LYS A 90 1.01 12.09 -4.32
C LYS A 90 1.65 11.68 -5.64
N ILE A 91 2.74 10.93 -5.57
CA ILE A 91 3.45 10.33 -6.69
C ILE A 91 3.25 8.82 -6.57
N ASP A 92 2.47 8.22 -7.47
CA ASP A 92 2.19 6.79 -7.44
C ASP A 92 2.93 6.06 -8.56
N TRP A 93 3.50 4.91 -8.24
CA TRP A 93 4.25 4.07 -9.17
C TRP A 93 3.60 2.69 -9.23
N ASP A 94 2.81 2.38 -10.27
CA ASP A 94 2.31 1.03 -10.51
C ASP A 94 3.03 0.41 -11.70
N CYS A 95 4.00 -0.47 -11.41
CA CYS A 95 4.99 -0.90 -12.39
C CYS A 95 4.93 -2.40 -12.62
N ASN A 96 4.70 -2.79 -13.86
CA ASN A 96 4.91 -4.14 -14.32
C ASN A 96 6.35 -4.32 -14.82
N LEU A 97 7.18 -4.96 -13.99
CA LEU A 97 8.60 -5.22 -14.25
C LEU A 97 8.85 -6.37 -15.25
N ASP A 98 7.80 -7.05 -15.72
CA ASP A 98 7.92 -7.98 -16.85
C ASP A 98 8.03 -7.23 -18.20
N ARG A 99 7.63 -5.94 -18.21
CA ARG A 99 7.77 -5.05 -19.35
C ARG A 99 9.04 -4.19 -19.22
N ASN A 100 9.31 -3.39 -20.25
CA ASN A 100 10.40 -2.43 -20.19
C ASN A 100 10.17 -1.41 -19.06
N ILE A 101 11.18 -1.23 -18.21
CA ILE A 101 11.14 -0.27 -17.09
C ILE A 101 10.83 1.16 -17.55
N LYS A 102 11.12 1.54 -18.80
CA LYS A 102 10.77 2.86 -19.34
C LYS A 102 9.26 3.12 -19.43
N LEU A 103 8.42 2.08 -19.37
CA LEU A 103 6.96 2.19 -19.35
C LEU A 103 6.41 2.39 -17.93
N CYS A 104 7.22 2.13 -16.90
CA CYS A 104 6.90 2.44 -15.51
C CYS A 104 7.05 3.96 -15.34
N LYS A 105 5.94 4.68 -15.29
CA LYS A 105 5.90 6.14 -15.15
C LYS A 105 5.16 6.51 -13.86
N PRO A 106 5.51 7.64 -13.22
CA PRO A 106 4.79 8.12 -12.05
C PRO A 106 3.46 8.76 -12.44
N GLU A 107 2.43 8.51 -11.64
CA GLU A 107 1.18 9.25 -11.68
C GLU A 107 1.16 10.33 -10.58
N TYR A 108 0.91 11.57 -10.97
CA TYR A 108 0.85 12.71 -10.04
C TYR A 108 -0.59 13.05 -9.71
N SER A 109 -0.89 13.20 -8.41
CA SER A 109 -2.18 13.69 -7.93
C SER A 109 -2.00 14.72 -6.81
N PHE A 110 -2.90 15.69 -6.77
CA PHE A 110 -2.82 16.84 -5.87
C PHE A 110 -4.11 16.91 -5.06
N ALA A 111 -3.98 17.12 -3.75
CA ALA A 111 -5.14 17.23 -2.88
C ALA A 111 -4.84 18.13 -1.68
N ARG A 112 -5.82 18.94 -1.27
CA ARG A 112 -5.76 19.66 0.01
C ARG A 112 -5.82 18.67 1.18
N LEU A 113 -5.03 18.91 2.23
CA LEU A 113 -4.99 18.10 3.46
C LEU A 113 -5.58 18.81 4.68
N ASP A 114 -5.54 20.14 4.71
CA ASP A 114 -6.11 20.92 5.80
C ASP A 114 -7.64 21.09 5.66
N VAL A 115 -8.30 21.38 6.78
CA VAL A 115 -9.75 21.59 6.81
C VAL A 115 -10.11 22.86 6.02
N PRO A 116 -11.12 22.81 5.13
CA PRO A 116 -11.59 23.98 4.39
C PRO A 116 -11.98 25.17 5.27
N PHE A 117 -11.87 26.38 4.74
CA PHE A 117 -12.08 27.61 5.51
C PHE A 117 -13.55 27.89 5.85
N HIS A 118 -14.49 27.29 5.10
CA HIS A 118 -15.92 27.40 5.39
C HIS A 118 -16.38 26.56 6.59
N GLU A 119 -15.59 25.57 7.00
CA GLU A 119 -15.82 24.82 8.23
C GLU A 119 -15.22 25.56 9.43
N LYS A 120 -15.71 25.31 10.65
CA LYS A 120 -15.19 25.96 11.87
C LYS A 120 -13.84 25.34 12.24
N PRO A 121 -12.69 26.01 12.01
CA PRO A 121 -11.41 25.40 12.30
C PRO A 121 -10.89 25.90 13.65
N PHE A 122 -10.07 25.09 14.32
CA PHE A 122 -9.31 25.53 15.50
C PHE A 122 -8.24 26.57 15.11
N SER A 123 -7.68 26.47 13.90
CA SER A 123 -6.70 27.40 13.34
C SER A 123 -6.99 27.63 11.86
N LYS A 124 -6.98 28.89 11.42
CA LYS A 124 -7.18 29.26 10.01
C LYS A 124 -5.87 29.06 9.24
N GLY A 125 -5.88 28.14 8.27
CA GLY A 125 -4.78 27.93 7.33
C GLY A 125 -3.48 27.43 7.97
N PHE A 126 -2.35 27.71 7.32
CA PHE A 126 -1.02 27.30 7.75
C PHE A 126 -0.07 28.49 7.89
N ASN A 127 0.46 28.69 9.10
CA ASN A 127 1.40 29.77 9.42
C ASN A 127 2.49 29.32 10.39
N PHE A 128 3.62 30.00 10.36
CA PHE A 128 4.70 29.82 11.32
C PHE A 128 5.42 31.13 11.60
N ARG A 129 6.08 31.22 12.76
CA ARG A 129 6.87 32.38 13.16
C ARG A 129 8.34 32.01 13.22
N TYR A 130 9.20 32.86 12.68
CA TYR A 130 10.64 32.76 12.81
C TYR A 130 11.24 34.13 13.11
N ALA A 131 12.45 34.16 13.67
CA ALA A 131 13.10 35.39 14.08
C ALA A 131 14.53 35.46 13.57
N SER A 132 14.87 36.56 12.90
CA SER A 132 16.25 36.91 12.58
C SER A 132 16.82 37.76 13.72
N HIS A 133 17.89 37.28 14.34
CA HIS A 133 18.52 37.94 15.48
C HIS A 133 19.75 38.71 15.02
N TRP A 134 19.87 39.96 15.45
CA TRP A 134 20.99 40.82 15.07
C TRP A 134 21.34 41.79 16.21
N LYS A 135 22.46 42.50 16.08
CA LYS A 135 22.91 43.48 17.07
C LYS A 135 22.82 44.88 16.49
N TYR A 136 22.25 45.81 17.25
CA TYR A 136 22.21 47.23 16.93
C TYR A 136 22.75 48.02 18.11
N LYS A 137 23.82 48.82 17.89
CA LYS A 137 24.44 49.65 18.94
C LYS A 137 24.68 48.87 20.25
N GLN A 138 25.30 47.69 20.15
CA GLN A 138 25.57 46.75 21.25
C GLN A 138 24.34 46.18 21.98
N LYS A 139 23.12 46.43 21.50
CA LYS A 139 21.90 45.79 22.01
C LYS A 139 21.48 44.64 21.11
N HIS A 140 21.07 43.53 21.72
CA HIS A 140 20.48 42.40 21.00
C HIS A 140 19.05 42.76 20.56
N VAL A 141 18.80 42.71 19.26
CA VAL A 141 17.52 43.00 18.64
C VAL A 141 17.10 41.81 17.76
N ARG A 142 15.81 41.70 17.44
CA ARG A 142 15.31 40.69 16.48
C ARG A 142 14.27 41.32 15.57
N THR A 143 14.18 40.77 14.38
CA THR A 143 13.04 40.94 13.49
C THR A 143 12.23 39.65 13.56
N LEU A 144 11.02 39.72 14.13
CA LEU A 144 10.08 38.59 14.16
C LEU A 144 9.24 38.63 12.89
N THR A 145 9.15 37.51 12.19
CA THR A 145 8.35 37.36 10.98
C THR A 145 7.34 36.24 11.16
N LYS A 146 6.05 36.56 11.00
CA LYS A 146 4.98 35.57 10.84
C LYS A 146 4.75 35.36 9.35
N ALA A 147 4.99 34.13 8.88
CA ALA A 147 4.80 33.76 7.49
C ALA A 147 3.57 32.88 7.33
N TYR A 148 2.75 33.23 6.34
CA TYR A 148 1.66 32.41 5.83
C TYR A 148 2.08 31.84 4.48
N GLY A 149 1.73 30.59 4.22
CA GLY A 149 2.10 29.98 2.95
C GLY A 149 1.61 28.56 2.78
N LEU A 150 1.90 28.02 1.60
CA LEU A 150 1.56 26.65 1.26
C LEU A 150 2.63 25.69 1.78
N ARG A 151 2.20 24.68 2.54
CA ARG A 151 3.04 23.54 2.88
C ARG A 151 2.75 22.40 1.92
N LEU A 152 3.75 22.03 1.13
CA LEU A 152 3.64 20.93 0.18
C LEU A 152 4.19 19.66 0.84
N VAL A 153 3.35 18.63 0.92
CA VAL A 153 3.70 17.33 1.49
C VAL A 153 3.77 16.32 0.35
N ILE A 154 4.98 15.86 0.03
CA ILE A 154 5.14 14.82 -0.99
C ILE A 154 4.95 13.45 -0.36
N SER A 155 4.02 12.68 -0.90
CA SER A 155 3.78 11.29 -0.55
C SER A 155 4.08 10.42 -1.75
N ILE A 156 5.01 9.48 -1.61
CA ILE A 156 5.31 8.55 -2.69
C ILE A 156 4.81 7.16 -2.33
N SER A 157 4.06 6.57 -3.25
CA SER A 157 3.54 5.21 -3.20
C SER A 157 4.08 4.44 -4.39
N GLY A 158 4.30 3.14 -4.22
CA GLY A 158 4.80 2.31 -5.30
C GLY A 158 4.50 0.85 -5.11
N LYS A 159 3.99 0.22 -6.15
CA LYS A 159 3.76 -1.21 -6.29
C LYS A 159 4.47 -1.69 -7.55
N ALA A 160 5.23 -2.77 -7.41
CA ALA A 160 5.84 -3.45 -8.54
C ALA A 160 5.41 -4.92 -8.59
N GLY A 161 5.10 -5.38 -9.79
CA GLY A 161 4.86 -6.79 -10.10
C GLY A 161 5.94 -7.32 -11.03
N LYS A 162 6.46 -8.52 -10.74
CA LYS A 162 7.32 -9.29 -11.63
C LYS A 162 6.86 -10.74 -11.61
N PHE A 163 6.86 -11.39 -12.76
CA PHE A 163 6.50 -12.79 -12.92
C PHE A 163 7.36 -13.67 -12.02
N ASN A 164 6.70 -14.57 -11.30
CA ASN A 164 7.35 -15.54 -10.43
C ASN A 164 6.67 -16.89 -10.60
N PHE A 165 7.43 -17.87 -11.11
CA PHE A 165 6.94 -19.21 -11.38
C PHE A 165 6.38 -19.91 -10.13
N ILE A 166 7.01 -19.72 -8.96
CA ILE A 166 6.54 -20.32 -7.70
C ILE A 166 5.14 -19.79 -7.34
N LYS A 167 4.92 -18.48 -7.48
CA LYS A 167 3.61 -17.87 -7.21
C LYS A 167 2.55 -18.34 -8.20
N LEU A 168 2.92 -18.53 -9.47
CA LEU A 168 2.04 -19.10 -10.47
C LEU A 168 1.62 -20.52 -10.08
N THR A 169 2.57 -21.43 -9.81
CA THR A 169 2.29 -22.82 -9.44
C THR A 169 1.43 -22.92 -8.17
N LEU A 170 1.71 -22.11 -7.15
CA LEU A 170 0.90 -22.06 -5.93
C LEU A 170 -0.55 -21.64 -6.24
N ASN A 171 -0.74 -20.59 -7.05
CA ASN A 171 -2.09 -20.13 -7.40
C ASN A 171 -2.84 -21.15 -8.28
N THR A 172 -2.12 -21.81 -9.20
CA THR A 172 -2.68 -22.90 -10.01
C THR A 172 -3.05 -24.11 -9.15
N GLY A 173 -2.24 -24.47 -8.15
CA GLY A 173 -2.54 -25.54 -7.19
C GLY A 173 -3.81 -25.25 -6.39
N SER A 174 -3.96 -24.01 -5.89
CA SER A 174 -5.18 -23.55 -5.23
C SER A 174 -6.41 -23.62 -6.14
N LEU A 175 -6.26 -23.23 -7.42
CA LEU A 175 -7.32 -23.34 -8.42
C LEU A 175 -7.73 -24.79 -8.67
N VAL A 176 -6.76 -25.72 -8.76
CA VAL A 176 -7.03 -27.15 -8.91
C VAL A 176 -7.78 -27.70 -7.70
N GLY A 177 -7.38 -27.30 -6.49
CA GLY A 177 -8.09 -27.68 -5.25
C GLY A 177 -9.56 -27.24 -5.23
N LEU A 178 -9.87 -26.06 -5.78
CA LEU A 178 -11.24 -25.54 -5.84
C LEU A 178 -12.19 -26.45 -6.67
N PHE A 179 -11.68 -27.16 -7.69
CA PHE A 179 -12.48 -28.12 -8.44
C PHE A 179 -12.98 -29.29 -7.58
N GLY A 180 -12.25 -29.66 -6.52
CA GLY A 180 -12.70 -30.67 -5.56
C GLY A 180 -13.95 -30.24 -4.77
N LEU A 181 -14.09 -28.95 -4.47
CA LEU A 181 -15.31 -28.43 -3.85
C LEU A 181 -16.49 -28.44 -4.81
N ALA A 182 -16.26 -28.13 -6.09
CA ALA A 182 -17.30 -28.19 -7.11
C ALA A 182 -17.86 -29.61 -7.26
N THR A 183 -17.02 -30.64 -7.31
CA THR A 183 -17.49 -32.03 -7.37
C THR A 183 -18.24 -32.45 -6.10
N PHE A 184 -17.77 -32.01 -4.93
CA PHE A 184 -18.47 -32.25 -3.66
C PHE A 184 -19.89 -31.66 -3.65
N VAL A 185 -20.05 -30.40 -4.07
CA VAL A 185 -21.36 -29.75 -4.17
C VAL A 185 -22.24 -30.44 -5.23
N CYS A 186 -21.69 -30.76 -6.40
CA CYS A 186 -22.40 -31.51 -7.43
C CYS A 186 -22.92 -32.86 -6.91
N ASN A 187 -22.10 -33.58 -6.11
CA ASN A 187 -22.51 -34.83 -5.49
C ASN A 187 -23.64 -34.64 -4.49
N ILE A 188 -23.62 -33.59 -3.66
CA ILE A 188 -24.73 -33.28 -2.74
C ILE A 188 -26.03 -33.02 -3.50
N VAL A 189 -25.97 -32.22 -4.56
CA VAL A 189 -27.15 -31.91 -5.39
C VAL A 189 -27.71 -33.17 -6.04
N LEU A 190 -26.85 -34.02 -6.63
CA LEU A 190 -27.26 -35.27 -7.25
C LEU A 190 -27.82 -36.29 -6.25
N LEU A 191 -27.31 -36.31 -5.01
CA LEU A 191 -27.75 -37.24 -3.97
C LEU A 191 -29.03 -36.81 -3.24
N HIS A 192 -29.30 -35.51 -3.12
CA HIS A 192 -30.39 -35.01 -2.26
C HIS A 192 -31.48 -34.23 -2.99
N VAL A 193 -31.19 -33.63 -4.14
CA VAL A 193 -32.13 -32.70 -4.84
C VAL A 193 -32.64 -33.28 -6.16
N SER A 194 -31.86 -34.17 -6.80
CA SER A 194 -32.22 -34.82 -8.06
C SER A 194 -33.48 -35.70 -7.96
N LYS A 195 -34.36 -35.63 -8.96
CA LYS A 195 -35.53 -36.53 -9.08
C LYS A 195 -35.15 -38.00 -9.14
N ASN A 196 -33.95 -38.32 -9.65
CA ASN A 196 -33.41 -39.68 -9.76
C ASN A 196 -32.37 -40.00 -8.67
N ALA A 197 -32.39 -39.27 -7.55
CA ALA A 197 -31.41 -39.40 -6.46
C ALA A 197 -31.28 -40.84 -5.92
N ARG A 198 -32.38 -41.61 -5.85
CA ARG A 198 -32.35 -43.01 -5.38
C ARG A 198 -31.56 -43.92 -6.33
N THR A 199 -31.72 -43.73 -7.63
CA THR A 199 -30.97 -44.47 -8.65
C THR A 199 -29.48 -44.12 -8.57
N TYR A 200 -29.14 -42.83 -8.47
CA TYR A 200 -27.76 -42.38 -8.31
C TYR A 200 -27.13 -42.92 -7.01
N ARG A 201 -27.87 -42.92 -5.90
CA ARG A 201 -27.41 -43.46 -4.61
C ARG A 201 -27.05 -44.95 -4.68
N ASN A 202 -27.83 -45.74 -5.42
CA ASN A 202 -27.56 -47.18 -5.59
C ASN A 202 -26.35 -47.45 -6.49
N PHE A 203 -26.02 -46.56 -7.42
CA PHE A 203 -24.80 -46.66 -8.23
C PHE A 203 -23.55 -46.24 -7.47
N VAL A 204 -23.68 -45.29 -6.53
CA VAL A 204 -22.55 -44.72 -5.79
C VAL A 204 -22.24 -45.48 -4.50
N PHE A 205 -23.25 -45.98 -3.77
CA PHE A 205 -23.08 -46.66 -2.49
C PHE A 205 -23.40 -48.16 -2.60
N GLU A 206 -22.45 -49.00 -2.19
CA GLU A 206 -22.66 -50.44 -2.01
C GLU A 206 -22.89 -50.74 -0.53
N ILE A 207 -24.00 -51.42 -0.20
CA ILE A 207 -24.35 -51.73 1.19
C ILE A 207 -23.73 -53.07 1.56
N VAL A 208 -22.74 -53.06 2.46
CA VAL A 208 -22.09 -54.27 2.98
C VAL A 208 -22.56 -54.51 4.42
N HIS A 209 -23.09 -55.71 4.68
CA HIS A 209 -23.43 -56.14 6.04
C HIS A 209 -22.22 -56.82 6.70
N LEU A 210 -21.71 -56.20 7.77
CA LEU A 210 -20.64 -56.79 8.57
C LEU A 210 -21.17 -58.04 9.29
N ARG A 211 -20.64 -59.21 8.93
CA ARG A 211 -20.92 -60.47 9.61
C ARG A 211 -19.99 -60.60 10.80
N THR A 212 -20.50 -60.41 12.02
CA THR A 212 -19.73 -60.70 13.24
C THR A 212 -19.39 -62.19 13.23
N ARG A 213 -18.09 -62.52 13.26
CA ARG A 213 -17.62 -63.90 13.26
C ARG A 213 -17.92 -64.52 14.62
N ALA A 214 -19.13 -65.04 14.80
CA ALA A 214 -19.41 -65.97 15.89
C ALA A 214 -18.63 -67.27 15.64
N SER A 215 -17.83 -67.64 16.63
CA SER A 215 -16.84 -68.71 16.64
C SER A 215 -17.35 -70.00 15.98
N SER A 216 -16.72 -70.40 14.88
CA SER A 216 -16.77 -71.78 14.40
C SER A 216 -15.65 -72.53 15.08
N THR A 217 -15.99 -73.45 15.98
CA THR A 217 -15.07 -74.44 16.53
C THR A 217 -14.54 -75.31 15.38
N VAL A 218 -13.36 -74.96 14.87
CA VAL A 218 -12.60 -75.84 13.97
C VAL A 218 -11.81 -76.81 14.84
N ALA A 219 -12.27 -78.06 14.90
CA ALA A 219 -11.45 -79.16 15.38
C ALA A 219 -10.27 -79.36 14.41
N VAL A 220 -9.04 -79.13 14.88
CA VAL A 220 -7.80 -79.44 14.16
C VAL A 220 -7.19 -80.69 14.80
N PRO A 221 -6.97 -81.79 14.07
CA PRO A 221 -6.21 -82.91 14.59
C PRO A 221 -4.72 -82.57 14.68
N LYS A 222 -4.12 -83.03 15.79
CA LYS A 222 -2.71 -82.86 16.16
C LYS A 222 -1.78 -83.47 15.12
N HIS A 223 -0.72 -82.77 14.74
CA HIS A 223 0.66 -83.23 14.95
C HIS A 223 1.69 -82.12 14.69
N PHE A 224 2.64 -82.04 15.63
CA PHE A 224 3.98 -81.44 15.53
C PHE A 224 4.22 -79.96 15.88
N ALA A 225 4.67 -79.79 17.13
CA ALA A 225 5.82 -79.01 17.59
C ALA A 225 5.77 -77.47 17.59
N GLN A 226 5.73 -76.97 18.84
CA GLN A 226 6.04 -75.65 19.40
C GLN A 226 7.12 -74.83 18.69
N THR A 227 6.94 -73.51 18.71
CA THR A 227 7.86 -72.61 19.44
C THR A 227 7.16 -71.29 19.81
N ASN A 228 7.42 -70.85 21.04
CA ASN A 228 6.72 -69.81 21.78
C ASN A 228 7.16 -68.39 21.40
N VAL A 229 6.24 -67.42 21.49
CA VAL A 229 6.57 -66.09 22.04
C VAL A 229 5.40 -65.62 22.92
N ASN A 230 5.70 -65.41 24.20
CA ASN A 230 4.80 -64.91 25.24
C ASN A 230 4.67 -63.38 25.13
N VAL A 231 3.44 -62.91 25.28
CA VAL A 231 3.11 -61.50 25.58
C VAL A 231 3.14 -61.34 27.10
N HIS A 232 3.74 -60.26 27.60
CA HIS A 232 3.51 -59.79 28.96
C HIS A 232 2.85 -58.41 28.93
N SER A 233 1.69 -58.34 29.58
CA SER A 233 0.86 -57.18 29.85
C SER A 233 1.43 -56.34 30.99
N ASN A 234 1.28 -55.01 30.95
CA ASN A 234 0.48 -54.31 31.97
C ASN A 234 0.28 -52.82 31.68
N CYS A 235 -0.86 -52.34 32.18
CA CYS A 235 -1.30 -50.95 32.27
C CYS A 235 -0.47 -50.16 33.29
N ASP A 236 -0.31 -48.84 33.09
CA ASP A 236 -0.97 -47.84 33.96
C ASP A 236 -0.76 -46.39 33.51
N SER A 237 -1.74 -45.59 33.92
CA SER A 237 -1.98 -44.15 33.80
C SER A 237 -0.80 -43.21 34.02
N ASN A 238 -0.80 -42.05 33.33
CA ASN A 238 -0.69 -40.72 33.95
C ASN A 238 -1.05 -39.59 32.97
N ILE A 239 -1.75 -38.59 33.51
CA ILE A 239 -2.13 -37.30 32.91
C ILE A 239 -0.97 -36.33 33.14
N GLU A 240 -0.56 -35.58 32.12
CA GLU A 240 0.01 -34.23 32.28
C GLU A 240 -0.14 -33.41 30.99
N ALA A 241 -0.35 -32.10 31.18
CA ALA A 241 -0.84 -31.14 30.20
C ALA A 241 0.28 -30.33 29.51
N GLU A 242 -0.12 -29.66 28.42
CA GLU A 242 0.47 -28.47 27.77
C GLU A 242 1.87 -28.56 27.13
N SER A 243 1.92 -28.29 25.82
CA SER A 243 2.59 -27.10 25.27
C SER A 243 2.40 -27.00 23.76
N SER A 244 1.76 -25.91 23.36
CA SER A 244 1.55 -25.44 22.00
C SER A 244 2.85 -25.03 21.29
N HIS A 245 3.08 -25.53 20.08
CA HIS A 245 3.99 -24.90 19.11
C HIS A 245 3.29 -24.67 17.76
N GLY A 246 2.80 -23.44 17.63
CA GLY A 246 3.13 -22.53 16.53
C GLY A 246 2.91 -23.02 15.10
N MET A 247 1.67 -22.86 14.63
CA MET A 247 1.30 -22.83 13.21
C MET A 247 1.99 -21.63 12.53
N PRO A 248 2.71 -21.78 11.39
CA PRO A 248 3.24 -20.64 10.69
C PRO A 248 2.09 -19.87 10.03
N ASP A 249 1.98 -18.62 10.48
CA ASP A 249 1.05 -17.59 10.08
C ASP A 249 1.00 -17.44 8.54
N GLY A 250 -0.10 -17.90 7.94
CA GLY A 250 -0.45 -17.65 6.54
C GLY A 250 -0.94 -16.21 6.36
N ARG A 251 -0.05 -15.22 6.48
CA ARG A 251 -0.33 -13.86 6.03
C ARG A 251 0.11 -13.71 4.57
N PRO A 252 -0.77 -13.26 3.64
CA PRO A 252 -0.32 -12.83 2.34
C PRO A 252 0.68 -11.68 2.53
N ALA A 253 1.88 -11.84 1.97
CA ALA A 253 2.91 -10.82 1.97
C ALA A 253 2.33 -9.50 1.45
N SER A 254 2.36 -8.47 2.29
CA SER A 254 2.11 -7.08 1.91
C SER A 254 2.99 -6.73 0.70
N PRO A 255 2.46 -6.06 -0.34
CA PRO A 255 3.24 -5.71 -1.52
C PRO A 255 4.44 -4.85 -1.11
N GLY A 256 5.56 -5.11 -1.79
CA GLY A 256 6.93 -4.79 -1.36
C GLY A 256 7.11 -3.42 -0.73
N LYS A 257 7.86 -3.38 0.36
CA LYS A 257 8.35 -2.12 0.94
C LYS A 257 9.32 -1.48 -0.06
N THR A 258 8.84 -0.44 -0.74
CA THR A 258 9.63 0.41 -1.63
C THR A 258 10.42 1.40 -0.77
N VAL A 259 11.72 1.55 -1.03
CA VAL A 259 12.50 2.65 -0.43
C VAL A 259 12.44 3.79 -1.42
N THR A 260 11.93 4.94 -0.95
CA THR A 260 11.81 6.13 -1.78
C THR A 260 12.57 7.28 -1.17
N ILE A 261 13.36 7.97 -2.00
CA ILE A 261 14.01 9.23 -1.65
C ILE A 261 13.45 10.30 -2.62
N GLY A 262 12.69 11.24 -2.06
CA GLY A 262 12.17 12.40 -2.79
C GLY A 262 12.91 13.67 -2.38
N GLU A 263 13.39 14.43 -3.35
CA GLU A 263 13.97 15.76 -3.16
C GLU A 263 13.13 16.79 -3.94
N VAL A 264 12.87 17.94 -3.33
CA VAL A 264 12.08 19.02 -3.93
C VAL A 264 12.95 20.26 -4.04
N THR A 265 13.07 20.80 -5.26
CA THR A 265 13.78 22.04 -5.49
C THR A 265 12.82 23.08 -6.05
N PHE A 266 12.73 24.22 -5.36
CA PHE A 266 12.00 25.38 -5.87
C PHE A 266 12.89 26.11 -6.90
N ILE A 267 12.37 26.32 -8.10
CA ILE A 267 13.09 27.05 -9.16
C ILE A 267 12.30 28.31 -9.46
N ASN A 268 12.89 29.46 -9.16
CA ASN A 268 12.35 30.76 -9.53
C ASN A 268 12.71 31.05 -11.01
N PRO A 269 11.73 31.31 -11.90
CA PRO A 269 12.00 31.61 -13.31
C PRO A 269 12.86 32.87 -13.55
N ILE A 270 13.13 33.70 -12.53
CA ILE A 270 13.94 34.93 -12.68
C ILE A 270 15.46 34.65 -12.73
N GLN A 271 15.95 33.44 -12.41
CA GLN A 271 17.39 33.17 -12.29
C GLN A 271 17.99 32.08 -13.19
N SER A 272 17.26 31.50 -14.14
CA SER A 272 17.86 30.54 -15.08
C SER A 272 18.36 31.22 -16.37
N THR A 273 19.29 32.15 -16.24
CA THR A 273 20.25 32.46 -17.30
C THR A 273 21.63 32.11 -16.75
N CYS A 274 22.12 30.94 -17.12
CA CYS A 274 23.55 30.63 -17.18
C CYS A 274 23.89 30.46 -18.66
#